data_AF-A0A8T1U660-F1
#
_entry.id   AF-A0A8T1U660-F1
#
_cell.length_a   1.000
_cell.length_b   1.000
_cell.length_c   1.000
_cell.angle_alpha   90.00
_cell.angle_beta   90.00
_cell.angle_gamma   90.00
#
_symmetry.space_group_name_H-M   'P 1'
#
loop_
_entity.id
_entity.type
_entity.pdbx_description
1 polymer ?
#
loop_
_entity_poly.entity_id
_entity_poly.type
_entity_poly.pdbx_seq_one_letter_code
_entity_poly.pdbx_strand_id
1 'polypeptide(L)'
;MIAFLIYEYGISIPKAPDLKAFLVACIRPEQTDQSGAAAECSLLDTEEQLQAQWESIFTPEAVIWRMWANHIMRSLNRSTWVHAATEPPPEYIAHMLRAPGSHRESQLSGLSRSTCIALECVNTSMTDNALLPQDFAVFGRRLDAQNKQLASRKIIIEAFIQDLPPPPASD
;
A
#
# COMPACT_ATOMS: atom_id res chain seq x y z
N MET A 1 17.49 -45.66 23.59
CA MET A 1 17.15 -45.10 24.92
C MET A 1 17.75 -43.70 24.98
N ILE A 2 16.92 -42.65 24.99
CA ILE A 2 17.40 -41.25 25.02
C ILE A 2 17.44 -40.81 26.48
N ALA A 3 18.62 -40.44 26.97
CA ALA A 3 18.82 -39.91 28.32
C ALA A 3 18.96 -38.38 28.23
N PHE A 4 18.15 -37.65 28.99
CA PHE A 4 18.27 -36.18 29.12
C PHE A 4 19.23 -35.87 30.28
N LEU A 5 20.25 -35.05 29.99
CA LEU A 5 21.19 -34.54 31.00
C LEU A 5 20.85 -33.09 31.32
N ILE A 6 20.77 -32.77 32.61
CA ILE A 6 20.64 -31.38 33.08
C ILE A 6 22.05 -30.80 33.24
N TYR A 7 22.40 -29.83 32.38
CA TYR A 7 23.73 -29.22 32.27
C TYR A 7 23.94 -28.12 33.32
N GLU A 8 23.89 -28.52 34.58
CA GLU A 8 24.38 -27.72 35.71
C GLU A 8 24.80 -28.63 36.87
N TYR A 9 24.18 -29.83 36.97
CA TYR A 9 24.42 -30.80 38.04
C TYR A 9 24.76 -32.23 37.56
N GLY A 10 24.80 -32.49 36.25
CA GLY A 10 25.26 -33.78 35.69
C GLY A 10 24.35 -34.98 35.97
N ILE A 11 23.10 -34.75 36.40
CA ILE A 11 22.14 -35.82 36.70
C ILE A 11 21.37 -36.20 35.43
N SER A 12 21.46 -37.48 35.05
CA SER A 12 20.62 -38.07 34.01
C SER A 12 19.25 -38.40 34.61
N ILE A 13 18.15 -38.00 33.99
CA ILE A 13 16.79 -38.35 34.42
C ILE A 13 16.48 -39.78 33.95
N PRO A 14 16.52 -40.81 34.82
CA PRO A 14 16.53 -42.20 34.36
C PRO A 14 15.10 -42.78 34.25
N LYS A 15 14.11 -42.13 34.88
CA LYS A 15 12.72 -42.61 34.94
C LYS A 15 11.82 -41.77 34.04
N ALA A 16 11.00 -42.45 33.24
CA ALA A 16 9.97 -41.82 32.40
C ALA A 16 8.99 -40.88 33.13
N PRO A 17 8.48 -41.17 34.35
CA PRO A 17 7.62 -40.23 35.07
C PRO A 17 8.34 -38.93 35.46
N ASP A 18 9.60 -39.02 35.88
CA ASP A 18 10.40 -37.85 36.27
C ASP A 18 10.71 -36.97 35.05
N LEU A 19 10.97 -37.60 33.89
CA LEU A 19 11.12 -36.89 32.62
C LEU A 19 9.83 -36.17 32.22
N LYS A 20 8.68 -36.82 32.38
CA LYS A 20 7.38 -36.21 32.07
C LYS A 20 7.11 -35.02 32.99
N ALA A 21 7.39 -35.14 34.29
CA ALA A 21 7.25 -34.06 35.26
C ALA A 21 8.15 -32.87 34.90
N PHE A 22 9.42 -33.13 34.55
CA PHE A 22 10.36 -32.10 34.10
C PHE A 22 9.88 -31.38 32.83
N LEU A 23 9.46 -32.14 31.81
CA LEU A 23 8.97 -31.54 30.57
C LEU A 23 7.75 -30.66 30.79
N VAL A 24 6.83 -31.06 31.67
CA VAL A 24 5.65 -30.25 32.02
C VAL A 24 6.05 -29.00 32.80
N ALA A 25 7.01 -29.10 33.73
CA ALA A 25 7.43 -27.98 34.56
C ALA A 25 8.25 -26.92 33.81
N CYS A 26 9.15 -27.36 32.91
CA CYS A 26 10.21 -26.49 32.38
C CYS A 26 10.12 -26.23 30.87
N ILE A 27 9.51 -27.14 30.11
CA ILE A 27 9.57 -27.09 28.64
C ILE A 27 8.22 -26.76 28.03
N ARG A 28 7.15 -27.45 28.44
CA ARG A 28 5.81 -27.23 27.88
C ARG A 28 5.23 -25.89 28.33
N PRO A 29 4.35 -25.28 27.52
CA PRO A 29 3.56 -24.14 27.96
C PRO A 29 2.73 -24.51 29.19
N GLU A 30 2.60 -23.58 30.15
CA GLU A 30 1.82 -23.82 31.37
C GLU A 30 0.34 -24.06 31.07
N GLN A 31 -0.18 -23.36 30.07
CA GLN A 31 -1.55 -23.48 29.60
C GLN A 31 -1.54 -23.71 28.09
N THR A 32 -2.30 -24.71 27.65
CA THR A 32 -2.53 -24.99 26.24
C THR A 32 -4.01 -24.97 25.93
N ASP A 33 -4.38 -24.50 24.74
CA ASP A 33 -5.75 -24.52 24.26
C ASP A 33 -6.21 -25.96 23.90
N GLN A 34 -7.47 -26.08 23.45
CA GLN A 34 -8.04 -27.37 23.05
C GLN A 34 -7.32 -28.02 21.84
N SER A 35 -6.53 -27.25 21.09
CA SER A 35 -5.74 -27.70 19.96
C SER A 35 -4.29 -28.04 20.34
N GLY A 36 -3.91 -27.84 21.61
CA GLY A 36 -2.56 -28.09 22.12
C GLY A 36 -1.56 -26.97 21.82
N ALA A 37 -2.00 -25.82 21.30
CA ALA A 37 -1.18 -24.62 21.18
C ALA A 37 -1.07 -23.92 22.53
N ALA A 38 -0.04 -23.09 22.74
CA ALA A 38 0.05 -22.28 23.94
C ALA A 38 -1.18 -21.33 24.04
N ALA A 39 -1.73 -21.20 25.25
CA ALA A 39 -2.96 -20.44 25.47
C ALA A 39 -2.78 -18.94 25.19
N GLU A 40 -3.88 -18.25 24.88
CA GLU A 40 -3.92 -16.80 24.61
C GLU A 40 -3.29 -15.97 25.73
N CYS A 41 -3.45 -16.38 27.00
CA CYS A 41 -2.84 -15.67 28.13
C CYS A 41 -1.30 -15.60 28.00
N SER A 42 -0.65 -16.71 27.60
CA SER A 42 0.79 -16.74 27.37
C SER A 42 1.22 -15.91 26.16
N LEU A 43 0.32 -15.72 25.19
CA LEU A 43 0.55 -14.86 24.04
C LEU A 43 0.56 -13.40 24.45
N LEU A 44 -0.42 -12.99 25.26
CA LEU A 44 -0.49 -11.64 25.82
C LEU A 44 0.74 -11.32 26.68
N ASP A 45 1.18 -12.24 27.53
CA ASP A 45 2.39 -12.06 28.36
C ASP A 45 3.64 -11.86 27.48
N THR A 46 3.75 -12.65 26.40
CA THR A 46 4.86 -12.53 25.45
C THR A 46 4.77 -11.24 24.62
N GLU A 47 3.55 -10.80 24.28
CA GLU A 47 3.28 -9.53 23.60
C GLU A 47 3.73 -8.35 24.47
N GLU A 48 3.37 -8.35 25.75
CA GLU A 48 3.77 -7.33 26.73
C GLU A 48 5.30 -7.29 26.90
N GLN A 49 5.94 -8.45 26.96
CA GLN A 49 7.40 -8.54 27.02
C GLN A 49 8.09 -7.97 25.77
N LEU A 50 7.57 -8.30 24.59
CA LEU A 50 8.08 -7.76 23.33
C LEU A 50 7.90 -6.24 23.26
N GLN A 51 6.75 -5.72 23.67
CA GLN A 51 6.48 -4.28 23.72
C GLN A 51 7.44 -3.60 24.69
N ALA A 52 7.56 -4.09 25.93
CA ALA A 52 8.46 -3.51 26.92
C ALA A 52 9.92 -3.42 26.44
N GLN A 53 10.37 -4.39 25.64
CA GLN A 53 11.73 -4.38 25.11
C GLN A 53 11.89 -3.49 23.86
N TRP A 54 10.92 -3.50 22.95
CA TRP A 54 11.11 -3.01 21.58
C TRP A 54 10.25 -1.80 21.21
N GLU A 55 9.32 -1.36 22.06
CA GLU A 55 8.42 -0.22 21.82
C GLU A 55 9.18 1.10 21.61
N SER A 56 10.39 1.22 22.17
CA SER A 56 11.25 2.39 21.94
C SER A 56 11.82 2.47 20.52
N ILE A 57 11.87 1.34 19.79
CA ILE A 57 12.48 1.21 18.47
C ILE A 57 11.41 1.07 17.38
N PHE A 58 10.34 0.33 17.67
CA PHE A 58 9.26 0.04 16.73
C PHE A 58 7.92 0.52 17.28
N THR A 59 7.06 1.02 16.40
CA THR A 59 5.67 1.37 16.77
C THR A 59 4.70 0.74 15.78
N PRO A 60 4.63 -0.59 15.77
CA PRO A 60 3.76 -1.34 14.87
C PRO A 60 2.34 -1.43 15.43
N GLU A 61 1.40 -1.86 14.58
CA GLU A 61 0.05 -2.19 15.01
C GLU A 61 0.05 -3.41 15.96
N ALA A 62 -0.93 -3.48 16.87
CA ALA A 62 -1.08 -4.58 17.84
C ALA A 62 -1.08 -5.98 17.18
N VAL A 63 -1.60 -6.08 15.96
CA VAL A 63 -1.62 -7.33 15.19
C VAL A 63 -0.20 -7.85 14.89
N ILE A 64 0.75 -6.94 14.65
CA ILE A 64 2.13 -7.30 14.32
C ILE A 64 2.88 -7.78 15.58
N TRP A 65 2.63 -7.17 16.74
CA TRP A 65 3.14 -7.67 18.02
C TRP A 65 2.65 -9.10 18.31
N ARG A 66 1.35 -9.35 18.10
CA ARG A 66 0.78 -10.70 18.20
C ARG A 66 1.37 -11.70 17.21
N MET A 67 1.67 -11.29 15.98
CA MET A 67 2.32 -12.16 14.99
C MET A 67 3.72 -12.57 15.45
N TRP A 68 4.45 -11.67 16.10
CA TRP A 68 5.79 -11.95 16.63
C TRP A 68 5.74 -12.84 17.88
N ALA A 69 4.86 -12.54 18.84
CA ALA A 69 4.63 -13.40 20.00
C ALA A 69 4.28 -14.84 19.58
N ASN A 70 3.36 -14.98 18.61
CA ASN A 70 3.02 -16.28 18.04
C ASN A 70 4.23 -16.98 17.41
N HIS A 71 5.06 -16.27 16.66
CA HIS A 71 6.26 -16.85 16.05
C HIS A 71 7.17 -17.50 17.10
N ILE A 72 7.41 -16.81 18.22
CA ILE A 72 8.23 -17.30 19.33
C ILE A 72 7.61 -18.55 19.96
N MET A 73 6.30 -18.52 20.18
CA MET A 73 5.57 -19.56 20.90
C MET A 73 5.35 -20.84 20.09
N ARG A 74 5.51 -20.80 18.75
CA ARG A 74 5.39 -21.99 17.87
C ARG A 74 6.29 -23.15 18.27
N SER A 75 7.44 -22.87 18.88
CA SER A 75 8.37 -23.92 19.35
C SER A 75 7.81 -24.76 20.50
N LEU A 76 6.75 -24.30 21.18
CA LEU A 76 6.18 -24.87 22.42
C LEU A 76 7.21 -25.09 23.54
N ASN A 77 8.42 -24.55 23.39
CA ASN A 77 9.48 -24.65 24.38
C ASN A 77 9.54 -23.35 25.16
N ARG A 78 8.84 -23.30 26.29
CA ARG A 78 8.75 -22.11 27.15
C ARG A 78 10.13 -21.60 27.56
N SER A 79 11.09 -22.49 27.80
CA SER A 79 12.44 -22.11 28.25
C SER A 79 13.19 -21.22 27.24
N THR A 80 12.78 -21.21 25.96
CA THR A 80 13.43 -20.41 24.91
C THR A 80 12.71 -19.09 24.64
N TRP A 81 11.49 -18.88 25.15
CA TRP A 81 10.67 -17.71 24.77
C TRP A 81 11.28 -16.40 25.23
N VAL A 82 11.79 -16.33 26.46
CA VAL A 82 12.44 -15.12 27.01
C VAL A 82 13.67 -14.76 26.18
N HIS A 83 14.50 -15.74 25.81
CA HIS A 83 15.66 -15.49 24.95
C HIS A 83 15.23 -15.04 23.55
N ALA A 84 14.27 -15.72 22.93
CA ALA A 84 13.77 -15.37 21.60
C ALA A 84 13.09 -13.99 21.56
N ALA A 85 12.48 -13.54 22.65
CA ALA A 85 11.95 -12.18 22.77
C ALA A 85 13.05 -11.11 22.77
N THR A 86 14.27 -11.49 23.18
CA THR A 86 15.43 -10.59 23.18
C THR A 86 16.15 -10.50 21.84
N GLU A 87 15.94 -11.47 20.95
CA GLU A 87 16.52 -11.49 19.62
C GLU A 87 15.80 -10.51 18.66
N PRO A 88 16.48 -10.03 17.61
CA PRO A 88 15.84 -9.22 16.60
C PRO A 88 14.70 -9.98 15.89
N PRO A 89 13.68 -9.26 15.39
CA PRO A 89 12.53 -9.88 14.76
C PRO A 89 12.94 -10.66 13.50
N PRO A 90 12.27 -11.80 13.20
CA PRO A 90 12.44 -12.49 11.93
C PRO A 90 12.24 -11.55 10.73
N GLU A 91 12.91 -11.80 9.61
CA GLU A 91 12.91 -10.89 8.44
C GLU A 91 11.49 -10.58 7.91
N TYR A 92 10.61 -11.59 7.94
CA TYR A 92 9.21 -11.40 7.54
C TYR A 92 8.38 -10.58 8.56
N ILE A 93 8.85 -10.40 9.79
CA ILE A 93 8.21 -9.53 10.78
C ILE A 93 8.87 -8.15 10.76
N ALA A 94 10.19 -8.11 10.59
CA ALA A 94 10.99 -6.90 10.54
C ALA A 94 10.49 -5.89 9.48
N HIS A 95 10.06 -6.37 8.30
CA HIS A 95 9.52 -5.46 7.27
C HIS A 95 8.18 -4.82 7.63
N MET A 96 7.42 -5.43 8.55
CA MET A 96 6.15 -4.90 9.06
C MET A 96 6.38 -3.99 10.28
N LEU A 97 7.44 -4.24 11.04
CA LEU A 97 7.90 -3.42 12.16
C LEU A 97 8.56 -2.13 11.64
N ARG A 98 7.75 -1.13 11.32
CA ARG A 98 8.25 0.17 10.86
C ARG A 98 8.46 1.13 12.03
N ALA A 99 9.50 1.96 11.94
CA ALA A 99 9.79 2.98 12.93
C ALA A 99 8.65 4.02 13.05
N PRO A 100 8.33 4.48 14.28
CA PRO A 100 7.34 5.53 14.52
C PRO A 100 7.67 6.78 13.70
N GLY A 101 6.75 7.20 12.83
CA GLY A 101 6.87 8.41 12.01
C GLY A 101 6.98 8.11 10.52
N SER A 102 7.84 7.19 10.11
CA SER A 102 8.19 7.02 8.69
C SER A 102 7.07 6.54 7.77
N HIS A 103 6.07 5.78 8.26
CA HIS A 103 4.97 5.31 7.39
C HIS A 103 3.94 6.40 7.12
N ARG A 104 3.39 6.94 8.21
CA ARG A 104 2.23 7.81 8.16
C ARG A 104 2.61 9.16 7.57
N GLU A 105 3.81 9.66 7.90
CA GLU A 105 4.36 10.88 7.32
C GLU A 105 4.70 10.70 5.84
N SER A 106 5.24 9.53 5.45
CA SER A 106 5.51 9.24 4.03
C SER A 106 4.23 9.14 3.21
N GLN A 107 3.18 8.48 3.73
CA GLN A 107 1.88 8.42 3.07
C GLN A 107 1.21 9.79 2.97
N LEU A 108 1.22 10.58 4.05
CA LEU A 108 0.67 11.94 4.04
C LEU A 108 1.44 12.85 3.07
N SER A 109 2.77 12.75 3.03
CA SER A 109 3.60 13.49 2.08
C SER A 109 3.32 13.08 0.65
N GLY A 110 3.17 11.77 0.39
CA GLY A 110 2.82 11.24 -0.93
C GLY A 110 1.44 11.72 -1.40
N LEU A 111 0.45 11.67 -0.51
CA LEU A 111 -0.90 12.15 -0.79
C LEU A 111 -0.92 13.65 -1.06
N SER A 112 -0.28 14.45 -0.18
CA SER A 112 -0.16 15.90 -0.34
C SER A 112 0.48 16.25 -1.69
N ARG A 113 1.60 15.61 -2.05
CA ARG A 113 2.26 15.81 -3.34
C ARG A 113 1.34 15.47 -4.50
N SER A 114 0.64 14.32 -4.43
CA SER A 114 -0.29 13.89 -5.47
C SER A 114 -1.44 14.89 -5.66
N THR A 115 -2.00 15.42 -4.57
CA THR A 115 -3.07 16.42 -4.61
C THR A 115 -2.58 17.73 -5.21
N CYS A 116 -1.37 18.19 -4.86
CA CYS A 116 -0.78 19.39 -5.44
C CYS A 116 -0.59 19.27 -6.96
N ILE A 117 -0.04 18.15 -7.45
CA ILE A 117 0.15 17.92 -8.89
C ILE A 117 -1.20 17.85 -9.61
N ALA A 118 -2.19 17.16 -9.03
CA ALA A 118 -3.52 17.08 -9.62
C ALA A 118 -4.17 18.47 -9.74
N LEU A 119 -4.02 19.32 -8.71
CA LEU A 119 -4.51 20.69 -8.73
C LEU A 119 -3.79 21.55 -9.78
N GLU A 120 -2.46 21.41 -9.90
CA GLU A 120 -1.66 22.12 -10.90
C GLU A 120 -2.06 21.74 -12.34
N CYS A 121 -2.30 20.45 -12.61
CA CYS A 121 -2.84 19.98 -13.89
C CYS A 121 -4.19 20.62 -14.23
N VAL A 122 -5.10 20.68 -13.24
CA VAL A 122 -6.42 21.30 -13.44
C VAL A 122 -6.28 22.79 -13.71
N ASN A 123 -5.46 23.51 -12.94
CA ASN A 123 -5.24 24.94 -13.13
C ASN A 123 -4.61 25.26 -14.50
N THR A 124 -3.66 24.45 -14.94
CA THR A 124 -3.04 24.57 -16.27
C THR A 124 -4.10 24.37 -17.36
N SER A 125 -4.90 23.30 -17.26
CA SER A 125 -5.98 23.02 -18.21
C SER A 125 -7.05 24.12 -18.24
N MET A 126 -7.36 24.73 -17.09
CA MET A 126 -8.28 25.86 -17.01
C MET A 126 -7.71 27.09 -17.73
N THR A 127 -6.40 27.33 -17.61
CA THR A 127 -5.71 28.42 -18.29
C THR A 127 -5.72 28.21 -19.81
N ASP A 128 -5.44 26.99 -20.26
CA ASP A 128 -5.52 26.63 -21.68
C ASP A 128 -6.94 26.79 -22.23
N ASN A 129 -7.94 26.32 -21.48
CA ASN A 129 -9.35 26.47 -21.87
C ASN A 129 -9.79 27.93 -21.98
N ALA A 130 -9.19 28.83 -21.20
CA ALA A 130 -9.48 30.26 -21.26
C ALA A 130 -9.03 30.90 -22.58
N LEU A 131 -8.12 30.28 -23.33
CA LEU A 131 -7.65 30.75 -24.64
C LEU A 131 -8.58 30.33 -25.79
N LEU A 132 -9.34 29.24 -25.62
CA LEU A 132 -10.22 28.70 -26.67
C LEU A 132 -11.19 29.72 -27.28
N PRO A 133 -11.86 30.61 -26.53
CA PRO A 133 -12.76 31.60 -27.12
C PRO A 133 -12.05 32.54 -28.11
N GLN A 134 -10.80 32.89 -27.84
CA GLN A 134 -10.01 33.75 -28.72
C GLN A 134 -9.66 33.01 -30.03
N ASP A 135 -9.28 31.74 -29.94
CA ASP A 135 -9.02 30.90 -31.11
C ASP A 135 -10.27 30.73 -31.96
N PHE A 136 -11.41 30.43 -31.34
CA PHE A 136 -12.69 30.33 -32.04
C PHE A 136 -13.09 31.63 -32.73
N ALA A 137 -12.82 32.79 -32.11
CA ALA A 137 -13.06 34.09 -32.75
C ALA A 137 -12.16 34.30 -33.99
N VAL A 138 -10.91 33.84 -33.96
CA VAL A 138 -10.00 33.87 -35.12
C VAL A 138 -10.53 32.98 -36.24
N PHE A 139 -10.94 31.74 -35.91
CA PHE A 139 -11.55 30.82 -36.88
C PHE A 139 -12.82 31.40 -37.49
N GLY A 140 -13.71 31.98 -36.68
CA GLY A 140 -14.93 32.63 -37.15
C GLY A 140 -14.66 33.74 -38.17
N ARG A 141 -13.71 34.64 -37.87
CA ARG A 141 -13.31 35.71 -38.81
C ARG A 141 -12.80 35.16 -40.14
N ARG A 142 -12.04 34.07 -40.12
CA ARG A 142 -11.52 33.43 -41.33
C ARG A 142 -12.65 32.80 -42.16
N LEU A 143 -13.61 32.15 -41.52
CA LEU A 143 -14.77 31.58 -42.20
C LEU A 143 -15.63 32.67 -42.86
N ASP A 144 -15.87 33.78 -42.15
CA ASP A 144 -16.61 34.92 -42.70
C ASP A 144 -15.93 35.52 -43.92
N ALA A 145 -14.60 35.66 -43.89
CA ALA A 145 -13.83 36.14 -45.04
C ALA A 145 -13.95 35.20 -46.24
N GLN A 146 -13.90 33.88 -46.03
CA GLN A 146 -14.08 32.90 -47.09
C GLN A 146 -15.50 32.94 -47.68
N ASN A 147 -16.53 33.05 -46.85
CA ASN A 147 -17.92 33.16 -47.30
C ASN A 147 -18.14 34.42 -48.14
N LYS A 148 -17.58 35.56 -47.74
CA LYS A 148 -17.61 36.80 -48.53
C LYS A 148 -16.95 36.61 -49.90
N GLN A 149 -15.78 35.98 -49.93
CA GLN A 149 -15.07 35.72 -51.17
C GLN A 149 -15.86 34.79 -52.11
N LEU A 150 -16.48 33.74 -51.58
CA LEU A 150 -17.33 32.84 -52.36
C LEU A 150 -18.59 33.54 -52.87
N ALA A 151 -19.23 34.38 -52.05
CA ALA A 151 -20.38 35.17 -52.47
C ALA A 151 -20.03 36.12 -53.63
N SER A 152 -18.88 36.81 -53.55
CA SER A 152 -18.42 37.67 -54.66
C SER A 152 -18.16 36.87 -55.93
N ARG A 153 -17.51 35.71 -55.84
CA ARG A 153 -17.29 34.82 -56.99
C ARG A 153 -18.59 34.31 -57.59
N LYS A 154 -19.56 33.96 -56.75
CA LYS A 154 -20.89 33.53 -57.19
C LYS A 154 -21.58 34.62 -58.01
N ILE A 155 -21.60 35.87 -57.51
CA ILE A 155 -22.20 37.01 -58.23
C ILE A 155 -21.56 37.18 -59.61
N ILE A 156 -20.24 37.08 -59.70
CA ILE A 156 -19.51 37.19 -60.98
C ILE A 156 -19.94 36.09 -61.95
N ILE A 157 -20.04 34.84 -61.48
CA ILE A 157 -20.46 33.70 -62.31
C ILE A 157 -21.92 33.87 -62.76
N GLU A 158 -22.81 34.30 -61.87
CA GLU A 158 -24.22 34.54 -62.19
C GLU A 158 -24.37 35.64 -63.26
N ALA A 159 -23.56 36.70 -63.20
CA ALA A 159 -23.51 37.72 -64.24
C ALA A 159 -23.06 37.15 -65.60
N PHE A 160 -21.99 36.34 -65.62
CA PHE A 160 -21.55 35.68 -66.84
C PHE A 160 -22.63 34.78 -67.46
N ILE A 161 -23.41 34.07 -66.63
CA ILE A 161 -24.51 33.23 -67.11
C ILE A 161 -25.60 34.08 -67.76
N GLN A 162 -25.93 35.25 -67.20
CA GLN A 162 -26.93 36.15 -67.75
C GLN A 162 -26.52 36.77 -69.10
N ASP A 163 -25.22 36.96 -69.31
CA ASP A 163 -24.66 37.53 -70.55
C ASP A 163 -24.56 36.51 -71.70
N LEU A 164 -24.85 35.22 -71.47
CA LEU A 164 -24.81 34.20 -72.51
C LEU A 164 -25.98 34.37 -73.50
N PRO A 165 -25.74 34.22 -74.82
CA PRO A 165 -26.80 34.30 -75.82
C PRO A 165 -27.82 33.15 -75.63
N PRO A 166 -29.11 33.38 -75.95
CA PRO A 166 -30.13 32.34 -75.83
C PRO A 166 -29.80 31.15 -76.74
N PRO A 167 -30.18 29.93 -76.35
CA PRO A 167 -29.94 28.76 -77.17
C PRO A 167 -30.64 28.90 -78.53
N PRO A 168 -30.06 28.32 -79.61
CA PRO A 168 -30.65 28.37 -80.93
C PRO A 168 -32.04 27.72 -80.91
N ALA A 169 -32.99 28.30 -81.66
CA ALA A 169 -34.35 27.79 -81.74
C ALA A 169 -34.37 26.35 -82.28
N SER A 170 -35.08 25.46 -81.59
CA SER A 170 -35.26 24.08 -82.02
C SER A 170 -36.18 24.02 -83.24
N ASP A 171 -35.73 23.37 -84.31
CA ASP A 171 -36.55 22.97 -85.48
C ASP A 171 -37.53 21.84 -85.15
#